data_AF-A0AAU0SJM2-F1
#
_entry.id   AF-A0AAU0SJM2-F1
#
_cell.length_a   1.000
_cell.length_b   1.000
_cell.length_c   1.000
_cell.angle_alpha   90.00
_cell.angle_beta   90.00
_cell.angle_gamma   90.00
#
_symmetry.space_group_name_H-M   'P 1'
#
loop_
_entity.id
_entity.type
_entity.pdbx_description
1 polymer ?
#
loop_
_entity_poly.entity_id
_entity_poly.type
_entity_poly.pdbx_seq_one_letter_code
_entity_poly.pdbx_strand_id
1 'polypeptide(L)'
;MTIERKPAKPKKCRVAACRASFVPSRMGQAVCSPACALIDGPRHAPKARKALADIERKDIKVRKEKLKSRADHAKDTQQAFNEWVRLRDADLPCVSCGRHHDGQYHAGHYRTVAANPAIRFEPLNVHKQCAPCNNHKSGDIVNYRIELVKRIGAEAVEWLEGPHEPKKYTIEQLKAMTAEYRAKTRELKRAAA
;
A
#
# COMPACT_ATOMS: atom_id res chain seq x y z
N MET A 1 -43.12 -31.46 -36.65
CA MET A 1 -42.75 -30.17 -37.27
C MET A 1 -41.24 -30.09 -37.36
N THR A 2 -40.69 -30.23 -38.56
CA THR A 2 -39.26 -30.04 -38.82
C THR A 2 -38.95 -28.56 -38.81
N ILE A 3 -38.15 -28.10 -37.84
CA ILE A 3 -37.69 -26.70 -37.83
C ILE A 3 -36.67 -26.55 -38.95
N GLU A 4 -37.06 -25.87 -40.04
CA GLU A 4 -36.14 -25.49 -41.11
C GLU A 4 -35.04 -24.57 -40.56
N ARG A 5 -33.81 -25.06 -40.53
CA ARG A 5 -32.65 -24.25 -40.12
C ARG A 5 -32.24 -23.34 -41.27
N LYS A 6 -32.38 -22.02 -41.07
CA LYS A 6 -31.85 -21.01 -42.01
C LYS A 6 -30.36 -21.25 -42.27
N PRO A 7 -29.89 -21.14 -43.53
CA PRO A 7 -28.49 -21.36 -43.86
C PRO A 7 -27.59 -20.33 -43.16
N ALA A 8 -26.42 -20.78 -42.70
CA ALA A 8 -25.45 -19.91 -42.06
C ALA A 8 -24.94 -18.86 -43.07
N LYS A 9 -25.01 -17.58 -42.69
CA LYS A 9 -24.47 -16.50 -43.53
C LYS A 9 -22.94 -16.60 -43.63
N PRO A 10 -22.34 -16.34 -44.81
CA PRO A 10 -20.90 -16.27 -44.97
C PRO A 10 -20.26 -15.27 -44.01
N LYS A 11 -19.08 -15.60 -43.48
CA LYS A 11 -18.26 -14.75 -42.61
C LYS A 11 -16.85 -14.63 -43.18
N LYS A 12 -16.13 -13.59 -42.79
CA LYS A 12 -14.71 -13.42 -43.14
C LYS A 12 -13.82 -14.14 -42.14
N CYS A 13 -12.81 -14.85 -42.63
CA CYS A 13 -11.80 -15.49 -41.78
C CYS A 13 -11.13 -14.43 -40.89
N ARG A 14 -10.97 -14.75 -39.61
CA ARG A 14 -10.40 -13.83 -38.62
C ARG A 14 -8.92 -13.57 -38.83
N VAL A 15 -8.18 -14.55 -39.38
CA VAL A 15 -6.74 -14.42 -39.65
C VAL A 15 -6.51 -13.26 -40.61
N ALA A 16 -5.73 -12.27 -40.17
CA ALA A 16 -5.52 -11.02 -40.89
C ALA A 16 -4.92 -11.22 -42.29
N ALA A 17 -4.03 -12.21 -42.44
CA ALA A 17 -3.42 -12.56 -43.72
C ALA A 17 -4.35 -13.33 -44.67
N CYS A 18 -5.45 -13.93 -44.17
CA CYS A 18 -6.34 -14.75 -44.99
C CYS A 18 -7.61 -13.99 -45.41
N ARG A 19 -8.42 -13.52 -44.45
CA ARG A 19 -9.70 -12.80 -44.70
C ARG A 19 -10.67 -13.42 -45.71
N ALA A 20 -10.51 -14.70 -46.08
CA ALA A 20 -11.38 -15.38 -47.04
C ALA A 20 -12.84 -15.41 -46.56
N SER A 21 -13.80 -15.32 -47.50
CA SER A 21 -15.21 -15.53 -47.18
C SER A 21 -15.47 -17.03 -47.07
N PHE A 22 -16.13 -17.47 -45.99
CA PHE A 22 -16.46 -18.88 -45.79
C PHE A 22 -17.82 -19.03 -45.10
N VAL A 23 -18.50 -20.14 -45.33
CA VAL A 23 -19.74 -20.49 -44.62
C VAL A 23 -19.37 -21.31 -43.38
N PRO A 24 -19.68 -20.83 -42.15
CA PRO A 24 -19.39 -21.59 -40.93
C PRO A 24 -20.13 -22.93 -40.91
N SER A 25 -19.41 -24.04 -40.69
CA SER A 25 -20.00 -25.37 -40.54
C SER A 25 -20.44 -25.66 -39.11
N ARG A 26 -19.94 -24.90 -38.14
CA ARG A 26 -20.29 -25.01 -36.71
C ARG A 26 -20.47 -23.63 -36.06
N MET A 27 -21.30 -23.60 -35.02
CA MET A 27 -21.47 -22.44 -34.15
C MET A 27 -20.11 -21.98 -33.60
N GLY A 28 -19.83 -20.68 -33.66
CA GLY A 28 -18.58 -20.09 -33.15
C GLY A 28 -17.34 -20.24 -34.03
N GLN A 29 -17.43 -20.87 -35.21
CA GLN A 29 -16.29 -20.95 -36.14
C GLN A 29 -15.88 -19.55 -36.63
N ALA A 30 -14.61 -19.22 -36.44
CA ALA A 30 -14.04 -17.91 -36.76
C ALA A 30 -13.03 -17.93 -37.92
N VAL A 31 -12.66 -19.12 -38.40
CA VAL A 31 -11.61 -19.34 -39.40
C VAL A 31 -12.07 -20.30 -40.49
N CYS A 32 -11.57 -20.12 -41.70
CA CYS A 32 -12.02 -20.86 -42.88
C CYS A 32 -11.44 -22.29 -43.00
N SER A 33 -10.30 -22.58 -42.37
CA SER A 33 -9.59 -23.87 -42.53
C SER A 33 -8.78 -24.26 -41.29
N PRO A 34 -8.34 -25.54 -41.18
CA PRO A 34 -7.45 -25.99 -40.11
C PRO A 34 -6.15 -25.19 -40.01
N ALA A 35 -5.56 -24.82 -41.16
CA ALA A 35 -4.35 -23.98 -41.20
C ALA A 35 -4.60 -22.61 -40.55
N CYS A 36 -5.72 -21.95 -40.85
CA CYS A 36 -6.09 -20.69 -40.21
C CYS A 36 -6.42 -20.86 -38.72
N ALA A 37 -6.88 -22.03 -38.28
CA ALA A 37 -7.12 -22.32 -36.87
C ALA A 37 -5.83 -22.37 -36.05
N LEU A 38 -4.75 -22.93 -36.62
CA LEU A 38 -3.43 -22.94 -35.97
C LEU A 38 -2.88 -21.51 -35.82
N ILE A 39 -3.08 -20.66 -36.82
CA ILE A 39 -2.65 -19.25 -36.78
C ILE A 39 -3.45 -18.45 -35.72
N ASP A 40 -4.77 -18.66 -35.60
CA ASP A 40 -5.62 -17.96 -34.61
C ASP A 40 -5.49 -18.55 -33.19
N GLY A 41 -5.00 -19.78 -33.04
CA GLY A 41 -4.94 -20.51 -31.77
C GLY A 41 -4.30 -19.74 -30.61
N PRO A 42 -3.12 -19.10 -30.79
CA PRO A 42 -2.46 -18.34 -29.74
C PRO A 42 -3.15 -17.03 -29.33
N ARG A 43 -4.21 -16.58 -30.01
CA ARG A 43 -4.84 -15.26 -29.79
C ARG A 43 -5.24 -15.00 -28.35
N HIS A 44 -5.67 -16.04 -27.64
CA HIS A 44 -6.10 -15.95 -26.23
C HIS A 44 -4.99 -16.29 -25.24
N ALA A 45 -3.82 -16.74 -25.70
CA ALA A 45 -2.71 -17.12 -24.84
C ALA A 45 -2.22 -15.97 -23.93
N PRO A 46 -2.11 -14.70 -24.38
CA PRO A 46 -1.73 -13.60 -23.49
C PRO A 46 -2.75 -13.35 -22.37
N LYS A 47 -4.04 -13.41 -22.70
CA LYS A 47 -5.13 -13.24 -21.72
C LYS A 47 -5.15 -14.39 -20.72
N ALA A 48 -4.98 -15.62 -21.19
CA ALA A 48 -4.91 -16.81 -20.33
C ALA A 48 -3.68 -16.76 -19.40
N ARG A 49 -2.49 -16.44 -19.93
CA ARG A 49 -1.26 -16.26 -19.13
C ARG A 49 -1.42 -15.19 -18.05
N LYS A 50 -2.01 -14.05 -18.39
CA LYS A 50 -2.29 -12.98 -17.42
C LYS A 50 -3.24 -13.46 -16.32
N ALA A 51 -4.33 -14.13 -16.68
CA ALA A 51 -5.29 -14.64 -15.71
C ALA A 51 -4.66 -15.65 -14.73
N LEU A 52 -3.82 -16.56 -15.24
CA LEU A 52 -3.08 -17.51 -14.39
C LEU A 52 -2.09 -16.80 -13.47
N ALA A 53 -1.34 -15.82 -13.99
CA ALA A 53 -0.43 -15.02 -13.17
C ALA A 53 -1.15 -14.21 -12.09
N ASP A 54 -2.35 -13.69 -12.38
CA ASP A 54 -3.16 -12.95 -11.42
C ASP A 54 -3.69 -13.86 -10.29
N ILE A 55 -4.04 -15.11 -10.60
CA ILE A 55 -4.40 -16.14 -9.59
C ILE A 55 -3.19 -16.45 -8.72
N GLU A 56 -2.04 -16.76 -9.33
CA GLU A 56 -0.82 -17.07 -8.61
C GLU A 56 -0.40 -15.93 -7.68
N ARG A 57 -0.50 -14.67 -8.14
CA ARG A 57 -0.23 -13.49 -7.31
C ARG A 57 -1.17 -13.39 -6.11
N LYS A 58 -2.46 -13.69 -6.28
CA LYS A 58 -3.43 -13.70 -5.17
C LYS A 58 -3.08 -14.80 -4.16
N ASP A 59 -2.75 -16.00 -4.64
CA ASP A 59 -2.38 -17.12 -3.78
C ASP A 59 -1.07 -16.86 -3.03
N ILE A 60 -0.06 -16.30 -3.70
CA ILE A 60 1.18 -15.85 -3.06
C ILE A 60 0.88 -14.80 -1.99
N LYS A 61 0.00 -13.83 -2.26
CA LYS A 61 -0.38 -12.80 -1.29
C LYS A 61 -1.04 -13.40 -0.06
N VAL A 62 -1.98 -14.33 -0.23
CA VAL A 62 -2.66 -15.02 0.88
C VAL A 62 -1.66 -15.84 1.69
N ARG A 63 -0.78 -16.59 1.03
CA ARG A 63 0.27 -17.37 1.71
C ARG A 63 1.22 -16.47 2.50
N LYS A 64 1.70 -15.37 1.90
CA LYS A 64 2.56 -14.40 2.57
C LYS A 64 1.89 -13.79 3.80
N GLU A 65 0.61 -13.43 3.71
CA GLU A 65 -0.13 -12.88 4.83
C GLU A 65 -0.32 -13.90 5.96
N LYS A 66 -0.56 -15.18 5.63
CA LYS A 66 -0.64 -16.26 6.63
C LYS A 66 0.70 -16.52 7.34
N LEU A 67 1.83 -16.27 6.67
CA LEU A 67 3.17 -16.45 7.21
C LEU A 67 3.68 -15.24 8.00
N LYS A 68 2.95 -14.12 8.01
CA LYS A 68 3.39 -12.92 8.74
C LYS A 68 3.41 -13.18 10.24
N SER A 69 4.54 -12.85 10.84
CA SER A 69 4.69 -12.82 12.28
C SER A 69 4.04 -11.56 12.89
N ARG A 70 3.90 -11.54 14.21
CA ARG A 70 3.53 -10.32 14.95
C ARG A 70 4.50 -9.16 14.67
N ALA A 71 5.78 -9.45 14.50
CA ALA A 71 6.80 -8.43 14.19
C ALA A 71 6.59 -7.82 12.80
N ASP A 72 6.18 -8.62 11.81
CA ASP A 72 5.83 -8.12 10.48
C ASP A 72 4.62 -7.19 10.53
N HIS A 73 3.59 -7.54 11.30
CA HIS A 73 2.44 -6.66 11.52
C HIS A 73 2.81 -5.38 12.27
N ALA A 74 3.75 -5.43 13.22
CA ALA A 74 4.25 -4.24 13.88
C ALA A 74 5.03 -3.33 12.92
N LYS A 75 5.77 -3.91 11.96
CA LYS A 75 6.45 -3.17 10.88
C LYS A 75 5.45 -2.52 9.94
N ASP A 76 4.40 -3.23 9.52
CA ASP A 76 3.31 -2.68 8.70
C ASP A 76 2.62 -1.50 9.42
N THR A 77 2.39 -1.63 10.72
CA THR A 77 1.81 -0.57 11.56
C THR A 77 2.73 0.64 11.62
N GLN A 78 4.03 0.44 11.85
CA GLN A 78 5.02 1.53 11.87
C GLN A 78 5.06 2.29 10.55
N GLN A 79 4.99 1.60 9.41
CA GLN A 79 4.99 2.24 8.10
C GLN A 79 3.76 3.13 7.91
N ALA A 80 2.57 2.61 8.22
CA ALA A 80 1.32 3.36 8.13
C ALA A 80 1.31 4.58 9.08
N PHE A 81 1.74 4.37 10.33
CA PHE A 81 1.84 5.43 11.34
C PHE A 81 2.83 6.53 10.92
N ASN A 82 4.01 6.16 10.44
CA ASN A 82 5.04 7.11 10.03
C ASN A 82 4.64 7.90 8.77
N GLU A 83 3.93 7.28 7.83
CA GLU A 83 3.35 8.00 6.70
C GLU A 83 2.33 9.04 7.18
N TRP A 84 1.42 8.64 8.07
CA TRP A 84 0.43 9.55 8.63
C TRP A 84 1.08 10.73 9.37
N VAL A 85 2.07 10.51 10.24
CA VAL A 85 2.75 11.59 10.97
C VAL A 85 3.38 12.61 10.02
N ARG A 86 4.06 12.14 8.96
CA ARG A 86 4.70 13.05 7.99
C ARG A 86 3.69 13.89 7.20
N LEU A 87 2.52 13.33 6.92
CA LEU A 87 1.44 14.06 6.25
C LEU A 87 0.68 14.98 7.20
N ARG A 88 0.44 14.56 8.45
CA ARG A 88 -0.14 15.39 9.51
C ARG A 88 0.68 16.66 9.73
N ASP A 89 2.00 16.53 9.72
CA ASP A 89 2.95 17.60 9.98
C ASP A 89 3.52 18.21 8.67
N ALA A 90 2.87 18.01 7.52
CA ALA A 90 3.42 18.37 6.21
C ALA A 90 3.84 19.85 6.12
N ASP A 91 3.07 20.75 6.72
CA ASP A 91 3.30 22.20 6.67
C ASP A 91 4.12 22.75 7.85
N LEU A 92 4.50 21.90 8.81
CA LEU A 92 5.30 22.31 9.96
C LEU A 92 6.80 22.22 9.66
N PRO A 93 7.67 23.05 10.25
CA PRO A 93 9.11 22.84 10.14
C PRO A 93 9.54 21.57 10.90
N CYS A 94 10.80 21.15 10.70
CA CYS A 94 11.42 20.10 11.51
C CYS A 94 11.24 20.40 13.02
N VAL A 95 10.70 19.44 13.77
CA VAL A 95 10.43 19.58 15.22
C VAL A 95 11.67 19.92 16.05
N SER A 96 12.87 19.54 15.60
CA SER A 96 14.10 19.84 16.35
C SER A 96 14.72 21.17 15.96
N CYS A 97 14.99 21.40 14.67
CA CYS A 97 15.76 22.57 14.25
C CYS A 97 14.92 23.75 13.76
N GLY A 98 13.59 23.61 13.67
CA GLY A 98 12.68 24.68 13.24
C GLY A 98 12.82 25.09 11.76
N ARG A 99 13.60 24.36 10.96
CA ARG A 99 13.82 24.67 9.54
C ARG A 99 12.97 23.79 8.61
N HIS A 100 12.63 24.37 7.46
CA HIS A 100 12.22 23.62 6.28
C HIS A 100 13.48 23.19 5.51
N HIS A 101 13.44 21.96 5.03
CA HIS A 101 14.49 21.26 4.31
C HIS A 101 13.88 20.61 3.06
N ASP A 102 14.66 20.54 1.99
CA ASP A 102 14.30 19.80 0.77
C ASP A 102 14.70 18.31 0.82
N GLY A 103 15.39 17.91 1.89
CA GLY A 103 15.85 16.55 2.12
C GLY A 103 14.80 15.61 2.70
N GLN A 104 15.23 14.40 3.05
CA GLN A 104 14.34 13.39 3.62
C GLN A 104 13.83 13.79 5.01
N TYR A 105 12.52 13.61 5.22
CA TYR A 105 11.88 13.68 6.53
C TYR A 105 11.48 12.30 7.05
N HIS A 106 11.56 12.17 8.36
CA HIS A 106 11.15 11.00 9.13
C HIS A 106 10.03 11.38 10.11
N ALA A 107 9.36 10.35 10.63
CA ALA A 107 8.54 10.46 11.83
C ALA A 107 9.46 10.16 13.01
N GLY A 108 10.07 11.20 13.59
CA GLY A 108 11.06 11.07 14.65
C GLY A 108 10.38 10.88 16.00
N HIS A 109 10.84 9.89 16.78
CA HIS A 109 10.34 9.61 18.13
C HIS A 109 11.10 10.42 19.18
N TYR A 110 10.39 11.23 19.97
CA TYR A 110 10.99 11.94 21.11
C TYR A 110 11.55 10.96 22.14
N ARG A 111 10.71 10.02 22.60
CA ARG A 111 11.10 8.86 23.40
C ARG A 111 11.27 7.67 22.47
N THR A 112 12.52 7.19 22.34
CA THR A 112 12.86 6.16 21.37
C THR A 112 12.07 4.87 21.57
N VAL A 113 11.82 4.16 20.47
CA VAL A 113 11.09 2.87 20.49
C VAL A 113 11.80 1.80 21.34
N ALA A 114 13.13 1.83 21.36
CA ALA A 114 13.93 0.88 22.14
C ALA A 114 13.78 1.10 23.65
N ALA A 115 13.80 2.36 24.08
CA ALA A 115 13.69 2.70 25.50
C ALA A 115 12.24 2.73 26.01
N ASN A 116 11.28 3.13 25.16
CA ASN A 116 9.89 3.36 25.57
C ASN A 116 8.90 2.72 24.57
N PRO A 117 8.88 1.37 24.45
CA PRO A 117 8.02 0.69 23.47
C PRO A 117 6.52 0.88 23.72
N ALA A 118 6.11 1.21 24.95
CA ALA A 118 4.71 1.45 25.33
C ALA A 118 4.07 2.66 24.62
N ILE A 119 4.88 3.65 24.22
CA ILE A 119 4.44 4.88 23.54
C ILE A 119 4.97 4.94 22.09
N ARG A 120 5.31 3.78 21.51
CA ARG A 120 5.82 3.65 20.14
C ARG A 120 4.89 4.25 19.08
N PHE A 121 3.58 4.09 19.28
CA PHE A 121 2.52 4.54 18.37
C PHE A 121 1.66 5.64 18.99
N GLU A 122 2.21 6.38 19.96
CA GLU A 122 1.57 7.53 20.58
C GLU A 122 1.80 8.78 19.70
N PRO A 123 0.76 9.36 19.09
CA PRO A 123 0.90 10.55 18.24
C PRO A 123 1.59 11.75 18.88
N LEU A 124 1.49 11.92 20.22
CA LEU A 124 2.17 13.01 20.93
C LEU A 124 3.68 12.80 21.03
N ASN A 125 4.15 11.55 20.94
CA ASN A 125 5.57 11.19 21.03
C ASN A 125 6.30 11.34 19.68
N VAL A 126 5.59 11.52 18.56
CA VAL A 126 6.16 11.36 17.22
C VAL A 126 5.76 12.50 16.29
N HIS A 127 6.76 13.16 15.72
CA HIS A 127 6.60 14.37 14.90
C HIS A 127 7.55 14.35 13.70
N LYS A 128 7.26 15.18 12.68
CA LYS A 128 8.13 15.32 11.52
C LYS A 128 9.51 15.87 11.90
N GLN A 129 10.55 15.13 11.53
CA GLN A 129 11.94 15.46 11.83
C GLN A 129 12.82 15.27 10.59
N CYS A 130 13.74 16.20 10.31
CA CYS A 130 14.66 16.08 9.18
C CYS A 130 15.75 15.04 9.44
N ALA A 131 16.26 14.41 8.38
CA ALA A 131 17.30 13.39 8.47
C ALA A 131 18.56 13.82 9.26
N PRO A 132 19.10 15.05 9.11
CA PRO A 132 20.25 15.48 9.91
C PRO A 132 20.00 15.45 11.43
N CYS A 133 18.85 15.95 11.90
CA CYS A 133 18.51 15.95 13.32
C CYS A 133 18.23 14.52 13.81
N ASN A 134 17.46 13.74 13.05
CA ASN A 134 17.04 12.40 13.47
C ASN A 134 18.22 11.40 13.48
N ASN A 135 19.05 11.39 12.44
CA ASN A 135 20.04 10.33 12.23
C ASN A 135 21.45 10.69 12.75
N HIS A 136 21.82 11.97 12.79
CA HIS A 136 23.20 12.40 13.08
C HIS A 136 23.36 13.19 14.39
N LYS A 137 22.26 13.66 14.98
CA LYS A 137 22.29 14.42 16.24
C LYS A 137 21.60 13.70 17.39
N SER A 138 21.55 12.36 17.33
CA SER A 138 20.88 11.53 18.35
C SER A 138 19.43 11.96 18.61
N GLY A 139 18.69 12.29 17.55
CA GLY A 139 17.32 12.79 17.65
C GLY A 139 17.19 14.26 18.08
N ASP A 140 18.30 14.96 18.32
CA ASP A 140 18.34 16.38 18.70
C ASP A 140 17.35 16.70 19.84
N ILE A 141 17.36 15.82 20.85
CA ILE A 141 16.32 15.68 21.89
C ILE A 141 16.13 16.94 22.72
N VAL A 142 17.19 17.72 22.97
CA VAL A 142 17.10 18.98 23.72
C VAL A 142 16.20 19.97 22.99
N ASN A 143 16.45 20.21 21.70
CA ASN A 143 15.63 21.13 20.92
C ASN A 143 14.24 20.54 20.65
N TYR A 144 14.16 19.22 20.44
CA TYR A 144 12.89 18.50 20.33
C TYR A 144 12.00 18.76 21.57
N ARG A 145 12.55 18.60 22.78
CA ARG A 145 11.82 18.83 24.04
C ARG A 145 11.33 20.27 24.16
N ILE A 146 12.20 21.24 23.87
CA ILE A 146 11.84 22.68 23.90
C ILE A 146 10.65 22.94 22.98
N GLU A 147 10.65 22.37 21.78
CA GLU A 147 9.56 22.52 20.82
C GLU A 147 8.28 21.78 21.28
N LEU A 148 8.40 20.59 21.88
CA LEU A 148 7.23 19.88 22.39
C LEU A 148 6.50 20.66 23.46
N VAL A 149 7.21 21.30 24.39
CA VAL A 149 6.57 22.13 25.43
C VAL A 149 5.71 23.23 24.79
N LYS A 150 6.14 23.80 23.65
CA LYS A 150 5.36 24.79 22.90
C LYS A 150 4.17 24.18 22.17
N ARG A 151 4.30 22.97 21.63
CA ARG A 151 3.26 22.32 20.81
C ARG A 151 2.15 21.67 21.62
N ILE A 152 2.51 20.97 22.69
CA ILE A 152 1.60 20.12 23.46
C ILE A 152 1.50 20.50 24.94
N GLY A 153 2.27 21.51 25.39
CA GLY A 153 2.30 21.95 26.78
C GLY A 153 3.25 21.14 27.65
N ALA A 154 3.63 21.70 28.80
CA ALA A 154 4.57 21.07 29.72
C ALA A 154 4.01 19.77 30.33
N GLU A 155 2.72 19.76 30.71
CA GLU A 155 2.06 18.60 31.31
C GLU A 155 2.11 17.36 30.40
N ALA A 156 1.82 17.53 29.10
CA ALA A 156 1.86 16.43 28.15
C ALA A 156 3.30 15.92 27.92
N VAL A 157 4.29 16.81 27.96
CA VAL A 157 5.71 16.42 27.89
C VAL A 157 6.12 15.64 29.12
N GLU A 158 5.74 16.10 30.32
CA GLU A 158 6.01 15.38 31.57
C GLU A 158 5.36 13.99 31.57
N TRP A 159 4.13 13.88 31.07
CA TRP A 159 3.49 12.58 30.88
C TRP A 159 4.28 11.67 29.91
N LEU A 160 4.77 12.19 28.78
CA LEU A 160 5.62 11.42 27.85
C LEU A 160 6.95 10.96 28.49
N GLU A 161 7.50 11.76 29.40
CA GLU A 161 8.75 11.48 30.11
C GLU A 161 8.57 10.55 31.31
N GLY A 162 7.32 10.43 31.80
CA GLY A 162 6.93 9.56 32.89
C GLY A 162 6.93 8.07 32.55
N PRO A 163 6.62 7.22 33.55
CA PRO A 163 6.51 5.78 33.36
C PRO A 163 5.25 5.42 32.55
N HIS A 164 5.38 4.39 31.71
CA HIS A 164 4.28 3.88 30.89
C HIS A 164 4.18 2.37 31.01
N GLU A 165 2.96 1.88 31.21
CA GLU A 165 2.68 0.45 31.26
C GLU A 165 3.03 -0.25 29.93
N PRO A 166 3.72 -1.41 29.95
CA PRO A 166 4.10 -2.12 28.74
C PRO A 166 2.90 -2.50 27.85
N LYS A 167 2.82 -1.90 26.66
CA LYS A 167 1.78 -2.26 25.67
C LYS A 167 2.21 -3.44 24.81
N LYS A 168 1.61 -4.61 25.04
CA LYS A 168 1.81 -5.82 24.24
C LYS A 168 0.68 -5.96 23.20
N TYR A 169 0.86 -5.33 22.05
CA TYR A 169 -0.15 -5.40 20.98
C TYR A 169 -0.28 -6.80 20.38
N THR A 170 -1.52 -7.27 20.28
CA THR A 170 -1.86 -8.49 19.52
C THR A 170 -1.78 -8.23 18.01
N ILE A 171 -1.82 -9.31 17.21
CA ILE A 171 -1.81 -9.19 15.74
C ILE A 171 -3.04 -8.41 15.25
N GLU A 172 -4.20 -8.67 15.85
CA GLU A 172 -5.48 -8.04 15.52
C GLU A 172 -5.42 -6.54 15.81
N GLN A 173 -4.87 -6.15 16.97
CA GLN A 173 -4.68 -4.75 17.34
C GLN A 173 -3.73 -4.05 16.36
N LEU A 174 -2.61 -4.67 15.99
CA LEU A 174 -1.69 -4.11 15.01
C LEU A 174 -2.34 -3.94 13.63
N LYS A 175 -3.15 -4.92 13.19
CA LYS A 175 -3.92 -4.83 11.95
C LYS A 175 -4.94 -3.69 12.00
N ALA A 176 -5.66 -3.54 13.12
CA ALA A 176 -6.62 -2.46 13.33
C ALA A 176 -5.94 -1.09 13.27
N MET A 177 -4.83 -0.91 13.99
CA MET A 177 -4.04 0.33 13.95
C MET A 177 -3.49 0.63 12.54
N THR A 178 -3.00 -0.40 11.85
CA THR A 178 -2.55 -0.26 10.46
C THR A 178 -3.68 0.25 9.56
N ALA A 179 -4.89 -0.29 9.71
CA ALA A 179 -6.04 0.13 8.94
C ALA A 179 -6.47 1.57 9.28
N GLU A 180 -6.46 1.93 10.56
CA GLU A 180 -6.77 3.27 11.07
C GLU A 180 -5.83 4.33 10.49
N TYR A 181 -4.51 4.16 10.63
CA TYR A 181 -3.54 5.16 10.14
C TYR A 181 -3.53 5.26 8.61
N ARG A 182 -3.83 4.17 7.90
CA ARG A 182 -4.05 4.23 6.45
C ARG A 182 -5.32 4.99 6.09
N ALA A 183 -6.38 4.89 6.89
CA ALA A 183 -7.61 5.68 6.68
C ALA A 183 -7.34 7.17 6.91
N LYS A 184 -6.73 7.53 8.04
CA LYS A 184 -6.31 8.91 8.35
C LYS A 184 -5.40 9.49 7.26
N THR A 185 -4.45 8.70 6.76
CA THR A 185 -3.59 9.09 5.62
C THR A 185 -4.39 9.40 4.36
N ARG A 186 -5.40 8.57 4.03
CA ARG A 186 -6.26 8.81 2.86
C ARG A 186 -7.12 10.05 3.03
N GLU A 187 -7.62 10.30 4.23
CA GLU A 187 -8.41 11.50 4.55
C GLU A 187 -7.57 12.77 4.36
N LEU A 188 -6.34 12.80 4.90
CA LEU A 188 -5.42 13.93 4.70
C LEU A 188 -5.10 14.15 3.21
N LYS A 189 -4.81 13.09 2.46
CA LYS A 189 -4.55 13.21 1.01
C LYS A 189 -5.75 13.70 0.21
N ARG A 190 -6.98 13.36 0.64
CA ARG A 190 -8.22 13.86 0.01
C ARG A 190 -8.48 15.31 0.35
N ALA A 191 -8.21 15.73 1.59
CA ALA A 191 -8.38 17.11 2.01
C ALA A 191 -7.39 18.08 1.33
N ALA A 192 -6.23 17.57 0.90
CA ALA A 192 -5.20 18.33 0.19
C ALA A 192 -5.35 18.33 -1.35
N ALA A 193 -6.34 17.62 -1.91
CA ALA A 193 -6.58 17.49 -3.35
C ALA A 193 -7.74 18.37 -3.80
#